data_AF-A0A3P7KT92-F1
#
_entry.id   AF-A0A3P7KT92-F1
#
_cell.length_a   1.000
_cell.length_b   1.000
_cell.length_c   1.000
_cell.angle_alpha   90.00
_cell.angle_beta   90.00
_cell.angle_gamma   90.00
#
_symmetry.space_group_name_H-M   'P 1'
#
loop_
_entity.id
_entity.type
_entity.pdbx_description
1 polymer ?
#
loop_
_entity_poly.entity_id
_entity_poly.type
_entity_poly.pdbx_seq_one_letter_code
_entity_poly.pdbx_strand_id
1 'polypeptide(L)'
;MGWVDGLGCELLDHIFDVAQPQIAFRLSSDRGGSFVIPSYGRTIYDITCKYRPFQVKLQESHPRPARILSSQLRDLSFVAYISPVLPRPILSSICDAQPYGVHFRDITVCVPDDYSYVDDSYVFATLNVQIVALCSELSDQPLVRSFYRH
;
A
#
# COMPACT_ATOMS: atom_id res chain seq x y z
N MET A 1 -7.43 -0.99 0.34
CA MET A 1 -8.34 0.18 0.47
C MET A 1 -9.65 -0.32 1.05
N GLY A 2 -10.30 0.45 1.91
CA GLY A 2 -11.61 0.12 2.51
C GLY A 2 -12.69 1.12 2.11
N TRP A 3 -12.50 1.82 0.99
CA TRP A 3 -13.41 2.86 0.52
C TRP A 3 -14.52 2.20 -0.29
N VAL A 4 -15.76 2.48 0.07
CA VAL A 4 -16.95 1.91 -0.57
C VAL A 4 -17.85 2.96 -1.21
N ASP A 5 -17.51 4.25 -1.05
CA ASP A 5 -18.27 5.40 -1.53
C ASP A 5 -17.36 6.38 -2.30
N GLY A 6 -17.95 7.28 -3.09
CA GLY A 6 -17.25 8.29 -3.89
C GLY A 6 -16.29 7.67 -4.91
N LEU A 7 -15.07 8.21 -5.01
CA LEU A 7 -14.00 7.68 -5.87
C LEU A 7 -13.70 6.19 -5.59
N GLY A 8 -13.92 5.72 -4.36
CA GLY A 8 -13.75 4.31 -4.00
C GLY A 8 -14.72 3.40 -4.75
N CYS A 9 -15.97 3.83 -4.93
CA CYS A 9 -16.99 3.10 -5.71
C CYS A 9 -16.59 3.01 -7.18
N GLU A 10 -16.19 4.13 -7.79
CA GLU A 10 -15.77 4.18 -9.19
C GLU A 10 -14.56 3.28 -9.47
N LEU A 11 -13.58 3.27 -8.55
CA LEU A 11 -12.43 2.39 -8.64
C LEU A 11 -12.84 0.92 -8.51
N LEU A 12 -13.78 0.59 -7.62
CA LEU A 12 -14.29 -0.77 -7.49
C LEU A 12 -15.00 -1.21 -8.79
N ASP A 13 -15.85 -0.37 -9.38
CA ASP A 13 -16.48 -0.66 -10.68
C ASP A 13 -15.42 -0.95 -11.75
N HIS A 14 -14.41 -0.10 -11.85
CA HIS A 14 -13.31 -0.31 -12.81
C HIS A 14 -12.55 -1.62 -12.56
N ILE A 15 -12.27 -1.96 -11.30
CA ILE A 15 -11.63 -3.25 -10.95
C ILE A 15 -12.51 -4.42 -11.39
N PHE A 16 -13.83 -4.35 -11.19
CA PHE A 16 -14.76 -5.41 -11.59
C PHE A 16 -14.86 -5.58 -13.10
N ASP A 17 -14.71 -4.49 -13.85
CA ASP A 17 -14.71 -4.49 -15.32
C ASP A 17 -13.41 -5.06 -15.89
N VAL A 18 -12.26 -4.69 -15.32
CA VAL A 18 -10.94 -5.14 -15.78
C VAL A 18 -10.62 -6.56 -15.31
N ALA A 19 -10.79 -6.85 -14.03
CA ALA A 19 -10.43 -8.15 -13.46
C ALA A 19 -11.46 -9.24 -13.77
N GLN A 20 -12.69 -8.85 -14.14
CA GLN A 20 -13.83 -9.75 -14.42
C GLN A 20 -13.93 -10.94 -13.46
N PRO A 21 -13.99 -10.69 -12.13
CA PRO A 21 -13.97 -11.77 -11.17
C PRO A 21 -15.23 -12.63 -11.31
N GLN A 22 -15.07 -13.96 -11.32
CA GLN A 22 -16.20 -14.90 -11.37
C GLN A 22 -16.95 -14.99 -10.02
N ILE A 23 -16.24 -14.72 -8.92
CA ILE A 23 -16.74 -14.80 -7.56
C ILE A 23 -16.39 -13.51 -6.83
N ALA A 24 -17.35 -12.95 -6.09
CA ALA A 24 -17.16 -11.78 -5.24
C ALA A 24 -17.69 -12.02 -3.83
N PHE A 25 -16.92 -11.63 -2.81
CA PHE A 25 -17.31 -11.73 -1.41
C PHE A 25 -17.56 -10.33 -0.85
N ARG A 26 -18.74 -10.09 -0.29
CA ARG A 26 -19.05 -8.86 0.45
C ARG A 26 -18.93 -9.12 1.94
N LEU A 27 -18.03 -8.39 2.60
CA LEU A 27 -17.82 -8.42 4.04
C LEU A 27 -18.29 -7.09 4.63
N SER A 28 -19.46 -7.06 5.28
CA SER A 28 -20.01 -5.84 5.90
C SER A 28 -20.55 -6.13 7.30
N SER A 29 -20.24 -5.28 8.28
CA SER A 29 -20.83 -5.37 9.63
C SER A 29 -22.26 -4.83 9.67
N ASP A 30 -22.56 -3.80 8.88
CA ASP A 30 -23.82 -3.06 8.93
C ASP A 30 -24.33 -2.71 7.52
N ARG A 31 -25.66 -2.60 7.36
CA ARG A 31 -26.36 -2.39 6.06
C ARG A 31 -26.23 -0.98 5.45
N GLY A 32 -25.45 -0.09 6.07
CA GLY A 32 -25.39 1.33 5.71
C GLY A 32 -24.08 1.67 5.00
N GLY A 33 -24.10 1.70 3.67
CA GLY A 33 -22.94 2.01 2.83
C GLY A 33 -22.32 0.75 2.25
N SER A 34 -22.91 0.24 1.16
CA SER A 34 -22.34 -0.89 0.45
C SER A 34 -22.27 -0.59 -1.04
N PHE A 35 -21.06 -0.64 -1.58
CA PHE A 35 -20.82 -0.83 -3.00
C PHE A 35 -21.73 -1.95 -3.54
N VAL A 36 -22.47 -1.65 -4.59
CA VAL A 36 -23.38 -2.61 -5.24
C VAL A 36 -22.55 -3.40 -6.25
N ILE A 37 -22.23 -4.65 -5.89
CA ILE A 37 -21.45 -5.52 -6.76
C ILE A 37 -22.25 -5.82 -8.03
N PRO A 38 -21.69 -5.59 -9.23
CA PRO A 38 -22.35 -5.95 -10.50
C PRO A 38 -22.65 -7.45 -10.56
N SER A 39 -23.93 -7.81 -10.72
CA SER A 39 -24.40 -9.21 -10.65
C SER A 39 -24.37 -9.97 -11.97
N TYR A 40 -24.11 -9.30 -13.10
CA TYR A 40 -24.12 -9.94 -14.41
C TYR A 40 -23.04 -11.02 -14.51
N GLY A 41 -23.45 -12.29 -14.52
CA GLY A 41 -22.60 -13.46 -14.74
C GLY A 41 -21.69 -13.85 -13.57
N ARG A 42 -21.90 -13.31 -12.37
CA ARG A 42 -20.99 -13.48 -11.22
C ARG A 42 -21.72 -14.06 -10.01
N THR A 43 -21.01 -14.87 -9.22
CA THR A 43 -21.54 -15.40 -7.96
C THR A 43 -21.13 -14.49 -6.81
N ILE A 44 -22.11 -13.96 -6.07
CA ILE A 44 -21.90 -13.02 -4.97
C ILE A 44 -22.22 -13.72 -3.64
N TYR A 45 -21.30 -13.64 -2.68
CA TYR A 45 -21.48 -14.15 -1.33
C TYR A 45 -21.43 -13.02 -0.31
N ASP A 46 -22.51 -12.83 0.45
CA ASP A 46 -22.56 -11.91 1.58
C ASP A 46 -22.10 -12.62 2.86
N ILE A 47 -20.92 -12.26 3.36
CA ILE A 47 -20.36 -12.79 4.60
C ILE A 47 -20.59 -11.77 5.71
N THR A 48 -21.53 -12.07 6.60
CA THR A 48 -21.71 -11.32 7.84
C THR A 48 -20.76 -11.87 8.90
N CYS A 49 -19.68 -11.13 9.20
CA CYS A 49 -18.80 -11.45 10.32
C CYS A 49 -19.52 -11.22 11.64
N LYS A 50 -20.19 -12.25 12.16
CA LYS A 50 -20.67 -12.25 13.55
C LYS A 50 -19.46 -12.41 14.45
N TYR A 51 -18.88 -11.29 14.89
CA TYR A 51 -17.89 -11.31 15.95
C TYR A 51 -18.59 -11.75 17.25
N ARG A 52 -18.67 -13.07 17.46
CA ARG A 52 -18.88 -13.60 18.80
C ARG A 52 -17.51 -13.61 19.44
N PRO A 53 -17.21 -12.75 20.44
CA PRO A 53 -16.04 -12.98 21.25
C PRO A 53 -16.20 -14.40 21.77
N PHE A 54 -15.25 -15.28 21.46
CA PHE A 54 -15.12 -16.55 22.13
C PHE A 54 -14.91 -16.21 23.62
N GLN A 55 -16.00 -16.10 24.37
CA GLN A 55 -16.00 -16.18 25.82
C GLN A 55 -15.76 -17.64 26.19
N VAL A 56 -14.63 -18.20 25.73
CA VAL A 56 -14.03 -19.28 26.50
C VAL A 56 -13.65 -18.61 27.81
N LYS A 57 -14.20 -19.12 28.91
CA LYS A 57 -13.82 -18.77 30.27
C LYS A 57 -12.35 -19.18 30.53
N LEU A 58 -11.42 -18.61 29.76
CA LEU A 58 -10.01 -18.59 30.11
C LEU A 58 -9.86 -17.41 31.06
N GLN A 59 -10.09 -17.77 32.31
CA GLN A 59 -9.67 -17.06 33.50
C GLN A 59 -8.21 -16.61 33.31
N GLU A 60 -7.94 -15.38 33.75
CA GLU A 60 -6.60 -14.78 33.98
C GLU A 60 -5.94 -14.01 32.81
N SER A 61 -6.09 -12.68 32.91
CA SER A 61 -4.97 -11.74 32.78
C SER A 61 -4.17 -11.71 31.46
N HIS A 62 -4.81 -11.85 30.31
CA HIS A 62 -4.22 -11.35 29.08
C HIS A 62 -4.85 -10.00 28.73
N PRO A 63 -4.10 -8.88 28.77
CA PRO A 63 -4.60 -7.63 28.25
C PRO A 63 -5.06 -7.92 26.82
N ARG A 64 -6.26 -7.45 26.46
CA ARG A 64 -6.76 -7.55 25.08
C ARG A 64 -5.59 -7.23 24.16
N PRO A 65 -5.25 -8.09 23.16
CA PRO A 65 -4.13 -7.81 22.29
C PRO A 65 -4.29 -6.38 21.80
N ALA A 66 -3.31 -5.53 22.14
CA ALA A 66 -3.39 -4.11 21.87
C ALA A 66 -3.74 -3.98 20.40
N ARG A 67 -4.90 -3.35 20.10
CA ARG A 67 -5.39 -3.26 18.73
C ARG A 67 -4.34 -2.51 17.93
N ILE A 68 -3.56 -3.24 17.14
CA ILE A 68 -2.50 -2.65 16.35
C ILE A 68 -3.15 -1.76 15.30
N LEU A 69 -2.76 -0.49 15.28
CA LEU A 69 -3.27 0.48 14.32
C LEU A 69 -2.73 0.16 12.92
N SER A 70 -3.47 0.53 11.88
CA SER A 70 -3.01 0.33 10.49
C SER A 70 -1.69 1.04 10.19
N SER A 71 -1.39 2.17 10.84
CA SER A 71 -0.10 2.84 10.76
C SER A 71 1.03 1.97 11.34
N GLN A 72 0.82 1.42 12.53
CA GLN A 72 1.79 0.53 13.18
C GLN A 72 2.02 -0.75 12.38
N LEU A 73 0.97 -1.33 11.77
CA LEU A 73 1.12 -2.48 10.87
C LEU A 73 1.95 -2.12 9.63
N ARG A 74 1.78 -0.91 9.08
CA ARG A 74 2.57 -0.43 7.94
C ARG A 74 4.04 -0.30 8.33
N ASP A 75 4.34 0.32 9.46
CA ASP A 75 5.70 0.46 9.97
C ASP A 75 6.36 -0.90 10.16
N LEU A 76 5.67 -1.84 10.81
CA LEU A 76 6.14 -3.21 10.99
C LEU A 76 6.38 -3.93 9.66
N SER A 77 5.52 -3.71 8.67
CA SER A 77 5.69 -4.29 7.32
C SER A 77 6.95 -3.76 6.64
N PHE A 78 7.27 -2.47 6.81
CA PHE A 78 8.52 -1.90 6.30
C PHE A 78 9.74 -2.51 6.99
N VAL A 79 9.73 -2.63 8.33
CA VAL A 79 10.82 -3.29 9.05
C VAL A 79 11.00 -4.72 8.56
N ALA A 80 9.90 -5.45 8.41
CA ALA A 80 9.92 -6.84 7.95
C ALA A 80 10.54 -6.97 6.56
N TYR A 81 10.20 -6.06 5.62
CA TYR A 81 10.76 -6.04 4.27
C TYR A 81 12.29 -5.89 4.25
N ILE A 82 12.83 -4.96 5.05
CA ILE A 82 14.29 -4.71 5.11
C ILE A 82 15.03 -5.64 6.08
N SER A 83 14.32 -6.30 7.00
CA SER A 83 14.92 -7.10 8.06
C SER A 83 15.96 -8.15 7.60
N PRO A 84 15.84 -8.80 6.42
CA PRO A 84 16.82 -9.80 5.99
C PRO A 84 18.20 -9.20 5.66
N VAL A 85 18.27 -7.91 5.35
CA VAL A 85 19.53 -7.22 5.02
C VAL A 85 20.11 -6.43 6.19
N LEU A 86 19.37 -6.35 7.30
CA LEU A 86 19.84 -5.67 8.50
C LEU A 86 20.76 -6.59 9.32
N PRO A 87 21.81 -6.04 9.95
CA PRO A 87 22.66 -6.82 10.87
C PRO A 87 21.88 -7.43 12.04
N ARG A 88 20.79 -6.76 12.46
CA ARG A 88 19.85 -7.22 13.48
C ARG A 88 18.42 -6.89 13.05
N PRO A 89 17.39 -7.68 13.40
CA PRO A 89 16.01 -7.41 12.97
C PRO A 89 15.35 -6.28 13.79
N ILE A 90 16.00 -5.11 13.87
CA ILE A 90 15.54 -3.91 14.56
C ILE A 90 15.81 -2.68 13.69
N LEU A 91 14.86 -1.73 13.62
CA LEU A 91 14.99 -0.52 12.80
C LEU A 91 16.24 0.30 13.09
N SER A 92 16.66 0.37 14.36
CA SER A 92 17.85 1.12 14.76
C SER A 92 19.15 0.59 14.13
N SER A 93 19.17 -0.66 13.68
CA SER A 93 20.34 -1.24 13.00
C SER A 93 20.43 -0.88 11.51
N ILE A 94 19.46 -0.13 10.97
CA ILE A 94 19.54 0.36 9.59
C ILE A 94 20.77 1.25 9.37
N CYS A 95 21.17 2.00 10.39
CA CYS A 95 22.37 2.83 10.36
C CYS A 95 23.67 2.00 10.36
N ASP A 96 23.59 0.74 10.81
CA ASP A 96 24.72 -0.19 10.80
C ASP A 96 24.82 -0.97 9.48
N ALA A 97 23.77 -0.95 8.65
CA ALA A 97 23.78 -1.62 7.36
C ALA A 97 24.65 -0.85 6.35
N GLN A 98 25.49 -1.56 5.58
CA GLN A 98 26.32 -0.94 4.56
C GLN A 98 25.46 -0.61 3.31
N PRO A 99 25.31 0.68 2.94
CA PRO A 99 24.49 1.06 1.80
C PRO A 99 25.20 0.74 0.47
N TYR A 100 24.40 0.46 -0.55
CA TYR A 100 24.87 0.43 -1.93
C TYR A 100 24.74 1.83 -2.54
N GLY A 101 25.87 2.41 -2.93
CA GLY A 101 25.92 3.73 -3.57
C GLY A 101 25.71 3.63 -5.08
N VAL A 102 24.92 4.54 -5.63
CA VAL A 102 24.72 4.72 -7.08
C VAL A 102 25.03 6.16 -7.47
N HIS A 103 25.57 6.37 -8.67
CA HIS A 103 25.77 7.73 -9.17
C HIS A 103 24.47 8.28 -9.74
N PHE A 104 24.17 9.55 -9.45
CA PHE A 104 22.95 10.19 -9.93
C PHE A 104 22.84 10.27 -11.46
N ARG A 105 23.98 10.28 -12.18
CA ARG A 105 24.01 10.21 -13.65
C ARG A 105 23.48 8.89 -14.22
N ASP A 106 23.46 7.83 -13.41
CA ASP A 106 23.11 6.47 -13.80
C ASP A 106 21.69 6.09 -13.36
N ILE A 107 20.94 7.03 -12.76
CA ILE A 107 19.55 6.81 -12.33
C ILE A 107 18.62 7.83 -12.97
N THR A 108 17.39 7.41 -13.22
CA THR A 108 16.29 8.31 -13.59
C THR A 108 15.26 8.28 -12.47
N VAL A 109 14.89 9.44 -11.96
CA VAL A 109 13.88 9.56 -10.90
C VAL A 109 12.58 10.03 -11.55
N CYS A 110 11.57 9.15 -11.56
CA CYS A 110 10.23 9.51 -11.98
C CYS A 110 9.46 10.02 -10.75
N VAL A 111 9.02 11.27 -10.79
CA VAL A 111 8.26 11.88 -9.71
C VAL A 111 6.79 11.96 -10.15
N PRO A 112 5.81 11.59 -9.30
CA PRO A 112 4.40 11.73 -9.65
C PRO A 112 4.03 13.18 -10.00
N ASP A 113 3.06 13.37 -10.89
CA ASP A 113 2.62 14.70 -11.33
C ASP A 113 2.21 15.61 -10.16
N ASP A 114 1.70 15.03 -9.07
CA ASP A 114 1.33 15.75 -7.85
C ASP A 114 2.50 16.48 -7.17
N TYR A 115 3.75 16.18 -7.52
CA TYR A 115 4.94 16.84 -6.99
C TYR A 115 5.42 18.02 -7.84
N SER A 116 4.65 18.43 -8.85
CA SER A 116 4.99 19.56 -9.73
C SER A 116 5.16 20.91 -9.00
N TYR A 117 4.79 20.99 -7.71
CA TYR A 117 4.95 22.18 -6.89
C TYR A 117 6.33 22.30 -6.22
N VAL A 118 7.17 21.25 -6.29
CA VAL A 118 8.49 21.26 -5.66
C VAL A 118 9.50 21.87 -6.63
N ASP A 119 10.16 22.95 -6.21
CA ASP A 119 11.28 23.54 -6.95
C ASP A 119 12.44 22.53 -7.07
N ASP A 120 13.09 22.51 -8.23
CA ASP A 120 14.23 21.64 -8.56
C ASP A 120 15.32 21.66 -7.46
N SER A 121 15.52 22.82 -6.84
CA SER A 121 16.51 23.03 -5.77
C SER A 121 16.22 22.18 -4.53
N TYR A 122 14.98 21.75 -4.33
CA TYR A 122 14.52 21.02 -3.15
C TYR A 122 14.17 19.56 -3.43
N VAL A 123 14.14 19.11 -4.70
CA VAL A 123 13.73 17.75 -5.07
C VAL A 123 14.51 16.69 -4.30
N PHE A 124 15.84 16.80 -4.21
CA PHE A 124 16.65 15.83 -3.47
C PHE A 124 16.44 15.89 -1.95
N ALA A 125 16.12 17.06 -1.42
CA ALA A 125 15.76 17.16 0.00
C ALA A 125 14.42 16.46 0.27
N THR A 126 13.46 16.56 -0.65
CA THR A 126 12.16 15.88 -0.57
C THR A 126 12.28 14.36 -0.70
N LEU A 127 13.21 13.87 -1.54
CA LEU A 127 13.49 12.45 -1.72
C LEU A 127 14.25 11.83 -0.54
N ASN A 128 14.93 12.65 0.26
CA ASN A 128 15.66 12.15 1.41
C ASN A 128 14.69 11.51 2.42
N VAL A 129 15.06 10.34 2.97
CA VAL A 129 14.23 9.57 3.91
C VAL A 129 12.94 8.99 3.29
N GLN A 130 12.79 9.02 1.95
CA GLN A 130 11.67 8.39 1.26
C GLN A 130 11.98 6.95 0.85
N ILE A 131 10.93 6.13 0.73
CA ILE A 131 11.00 4.82 0.10
C ILE A 131 10.65 4.99 -1.36
N VAL A 132 11.53 4.52 -2.24
CA VAL A 132 11.35 4.56 -3.69
C VAL A 132 11.19 3.16 -4.26
N ALA A 133 10.34 3.01 -5.27
CA ALA A 133 10.24 1.78 -6.02
C ALA A 133 11.34 1.73 -7.08
N LEU A 134 12.07 0.61 -7.15
CA LEU A 134 12.98 0.33 -8.25
C LEU A 134 12.18 -0.31 -9.38
N CYS A 135 11.94 0.46 -10.44
CA CYS A 135 11.25 -0.01 -11.62
C CYS A 135 12.27 -0.45 -12.68
N SER A 136 12.05 -1.63 -13.27
CA SER A 136 12.76 -2.02 -14.49
C SER A 136 11.90 -1.65 -15.68
N GLU A 137 12.44 -0.90 -16.62
CA GLU A 137 11.78 -0.74 -17.92
C GLU A 137 11.89 -2.06 -18.68
N LEU A 138 10.74 -2.66 -18.98
CA LEU A 138 10.65 -3.86 -19.82
C LEU A 138 10.51 -3.51 -21.32
N SER A 139 10.66 -2.24 -21.69
CA SER A 139 10.33 -1.72 -23.02
C SER A 139 11.55 -1.07 -23.69
N ASP A 140 11.86 -1.48 -24.91
CA ASP A 140 12.81 -0.83 -25.84
C ASP A 140 12.31 0.55 -26.35
N GLN A 141 11.21 1.08 -25.83
CA GLN A 141 10.71 2.41 -26.22
C GLN A 141 11.32 3.48 -25.32
N PRO A 142 12.00 4.50 -25.90
CA PRO A 142 12.59 5.57 -25.12
C PRO A 142 11.49 6.32 -24.38
N LEU A 143 11.66 6.46 -23.06
CA LEU A 143 10.89 7.37 -22.23
C LEU A 143 10.74 8.70 -22.97
N VAL A 144 9.49 9.12 -23.16
CA VAL A 144 9.18 10.48 -23.63
C VAL A 144 9.67 11.42 -22.54
N ARG A 145 10.92 11.88 -22.70
CA ARG A 145 11.56 12.83 -21.80
C ARG A 145 10.80 14.15 -21.91
N SER A 146 9.85 14.40 -21.03
CA SER A 146 9.36 15.74 -20.73
C SER A 146 10.48 16.49 -20.02
N PHE A 147 11.47 16.94 -20.79
CA PHE A 147 12.42 17.93 -20.33
C PHE A 147 11.64 19.22 -20.07
N TYR A 148 11.41 19.55 -18.80
CA TYR A 148 11.19 20.94 -18.42
C TYR A 148 12.50 21.67 -18.68
N ARG A 149 12.61 22.29 -19.86
CA ARG A 149 13.60 23.32 -20.14
C ARG A 149 13.10 24.61 -19.49
N HIS A 150 13.80 25.06 -18.46
CA HIS A 150 13.88 26.47 -18.11
C HIS A 150 15.25 27.00 -18.52
#